data_AF-A0A7S2ADG9-F1
#
_entry.id   AF-A0A7S2ADG9-F1
#
_cell.length_a   1.000
_cell.length_b   1.000
_cell.length_c   1.000
_cell.angle_alpha   90.00
_cell.angle_beta   90.00
_cell.angle_gamma   90.00
#
_symmetry.space_group_name_H-M   'P 1'
#
loop_
_entity.id
_entity.type
_entity.pdbx_description
1 polymer ?
#
loop_
_entity_poly.entity_id
_entity_poly.type
_entity_poly.pdbx_seq_one_letter_code
_entity_poly.pdbx_strand_id
1 'polypeptide(L)'
;RPKDPVTGDVPAACACGLPKVLNGTAPSIPDGRSIPCEMNKFDSMIQFLSATDQHFEHVIAVDAEFRVFSRAWCVSEIAAAHSMGMAQHLKLWSAGGLARHEDEMRQLRIQDMSASREEDKK
;
A
#
# COMPACT_ATOMS: atom_id res chain seq x y z
N ARG A 1 -15.35 -12.32 -10.55
CA ARG A 1 -13.98 -11.82 -10.28
C ARG A 1 -13.71 -10.72 -11.29
N PRO A 2 -13.07 -9.61 -10.88
CA PRO A 2 -12.60 -8.61 -11.85
C PRO A 2 -11.66 -9.27 -12.86
N LYS A 3 -11.81 -8.87 -14.13
CA LYS A 3 -10.91 -9.28 -15.20
C LYS A 3 -9.61 -8.48 -15.09
N ASP A 4 -8.49 -9.10 -15.43
CA ASP A 4 -7.23 -8.40 -15.60
C ASP A 4 -7.39 -7.33 -16.69
N PRO A 5 -7.05 -6.06 -16.44
CA PRO A 5 -7.28 -4.96 -17.39
C PRO A 5 -6.33 -4.98 -18.59
N VAL A 6 -5.23 -5.74 -18.52
CA VAL A 6 -4.24 -5.89 -19.59
C VAL A 6 -4.57 -7.10 -20.47
N THR A 7 -4.90 -8.24 -19.86
CA THR A 7 -5.16 -9.49 -20.61
C THR A 7 -6.63 -9.75 -20.90
N GLY A 8 -7.55 -9.14 -20.14
CA GLY A 8 -8.99 -9.39 -20.22
C GLY A 8 -9.43 -10.72 -19.60
N ASP A 9 -8.48 -11.52 -19.12
CA ASP A 9 -8.73 -12.82 -18.52
C ASP A 9 -9.14 -12.69 -17.06
N VAL A 10 -9.85 -13.70 -16.56
CA VAL A 10 -10.08 -13.83 -15.11
C VAL A 10 -8.85 -14.51 -14.52
N PRO A 11 -8.14 -13.88 -13.57
CA PRO A 11 -6.99 -14.52 -12.93
C PRO A 11 -7.40 -15.84 -12.28
N ALA A 12 -6.73 -16.92 -12.68
CA ALA A 12 -6.94 -18.24 -12.08
C ALA A 12 -6.61 -18.18 -10.58
N ALA A 13 -7.38 -18.92 -9.77
CA ALA A 13 -6.98 -19.13 -8.38
C ALA A 13 -5.64 -19.88 -8.36
N CYS A 14 -4.75 -19.52 -7.45
CA CYS A 14 -3.51 -20.27 -7.26
C CYS A 14 -3.83 -21.73 -6.90
N ALA A 15 -3.28 -22.67 -7.67
CA ALA A 15 -3.51 -24.11 -7.51
C ALA A 15 -2.43 -24.81 -6.66
N CYS A 16 -1.53 -24.05 -6.02
CA CYS A 16 -0.39 -24.61 -5.29
C CYS A 16 -0.78 -25.43 -4.04
N GLY A 17 -2.04 -25.35 -3.60
CA GLY A 17 -2.53 -26.06 -2.41
C GLY A 17 -1.93 -25.57 -1.09
N LEU A 18 -1.05 -24.56 -1.12
CA LEU A 18 -0.45 -24.00 0.08
C LEU A 18 -1.50 -23.22 0.89
N PRO A 19 -1.54 -23.39 2.22
CA PRO A 19 -2.48 -22.67 3.05
C PRO A 19 -2.17 -21.17 3.01
N LYS A 20 -3.21 -20.34 2.94
CA LYS A 20 -3.06 -18.89 3.04
C LYS A 20 -2.71 -18.51 4.47
N VAL A 21 -1.50 -17.99 4.68
CA VAL A 21 -1.05 -17.45 5.96
C VAL A 21 -1.55 -16.01 6.11
N LEU A 22 -2.15 -15.72 7.26
CA LEU A 22 -2.73 -14.40 7.57
C LEU A 22 -1.92 -13.67 8.64
N ASN A 23 -2.20 -12.39 8.85
CA ASN A 23 -1.44 -11.49 9.74
C ASN A 23 -1.27 -12.00 11.19
N GLY A 24 -2.20 -12.82 11.69
CA GLY A 24 -2.17 -13.41 13.03
C GLY A 24 -1.77 -14.89 13.09
N THR A 25 -1.34 -15.49 11.99
CA THR A 25 -0.94 -16.91 11.97
C THR A 25 0.39 -17.10 12.70
N ALA A 26 0.41 -17.95 13.72
CA ALA A 26 1.63 -18.29 14.45
C ALA A 26 2.68 -18.98 13.55
N PRO A 27 3.99 -18.85 13.85
CA PRO A 27 4.57 -18.06 14.95
C PRO A 27 4.58 -16.56 14.65
N SER A 28 4.53 -15.73 15.69
CA SER A 28 4.57 -14.26 15.59
C SER A 28 5.82 -13.69 16.26
N ILE A 29 6.28 -12.53 15.80
CA ILE A 29 7.27 -11.72 16.51
C ILE A 29 6.63 -11.03 17.73
N PRO A 30 7.41 -10.44 18.67
CA PRO A 30 6.87 -9.90 19.92
C PRO A 30 5.78 -8.82 19.76
N ASP A 31 5.71 -8.15 18.62
CA ASP A 31 4.66 -7.15 18.32
C ASP A 31 3.34 -7.77 17.79
N GLY A 32 3.27 -9.10 17.72
CA GLY A 32 2.07 -9.85 17.30
C GLY A 32 2.00 -10.17 15.81
N ARG A 33 2.88 -9.58 14.97
CA ARG A 33 2.88 -9.86 13.52
C ARG A 33 3.32 -11.29 13.22
N SER A 34 2.54 -11.99 12.41
CA SER A 34 2.88 -13.31 11.88
C SER A 34 4.21 -13.30 11.12
N ILE A 35 5.15 -14.17 11.53
CA ILE A 35 6.42 -14.42 10.84
C ILE A 35 6.19 -14.99 9.44
N PRO A 36 5.31 -15.99 9.21
CA PRO A 36 5.11 -16.52 7.86
C PRO A 36 4.27 -15.63 6.93
N CYS A 37 3.55 -14.62 7.45
CA CYS A 37 2.72 -13.77 6.61
C CYS A 37 3.58 -12.74 5.86
N GLU A 38 3.57 -12.73 4.52
CA GLU A 38 4.34 -11.76 3.73
C GLU A 38 3.67 -10.38 3.66
N MET A 39 2.34 -10.35 3.76
CA MET A 39 1.54 -9.14 3.56
C MET A 39 1.78 -8.04 4.62
N ASN A 40 2.32 -8.38 5.80
CA ASN A 40 2.59 -7.44 6.89
C ASN A 40 4.05 -6.95 6.92
N LYS A 41 4.85 -7.30 5.90
CA LYS A 41 6.31 -7.03 5.86
C LYS A 41 6.70 -5.89 4.92
N PHE A 42 5.74 -5.08 4.48
CA PHE A 42 6.02 -4.00 3.54
C PHE A 42 7.10 -3.05 4.07
N ASP A 43 6.97 -2.59 5.32
CA ASP A 43 7.97 -1.73 5.96
C ASP A 43 9.36 -2.35 5.97
N SER A 44 9.46 -3.63 6.38
CA SER A 44 10.73 -4.36 6.41
C SER A 44 11.34 -4.52 5.03
N MET A 45 10.51 -4.74 4.00
CA MET A 45 10.95 -4.89 2.62
C MET A 45 11.47 -3.56 2.07
N ILE A 46 10.73 -2.47 2.23
CA ILE A 46 11.16 -1.14 1.77
C ILE A 46 12.43 -0.70 2.48
N GLN A 47 12.52 -0.91 3.80
CA GLN A 47 13.74 -0.63 4.58
C GLN A 47 14.95 -1.38 4.05
N PHE A 48 14.77 -2.67 3.75
CA PHE A 48 15.85 -3.48 3.21
C PHE A 48 16.29 -3.00 1.82
N LEU A 49 15.33 -2.69 0.93
CA LEU A 49 15.64 -2.21 -0.42
C LEU A 49 16.33 -0.84 -0.40
N SER A 50 15.84 0.12 0.38
CA SER A 50 16.43 1.45 0.48
C SER A 50 17.83 1.44 1.10
N ALA A 51 18.08 0.53 2.04
CA ALA A 51 19.41 0.33 2.62
C ALA A 51 20.38 -0.36 1.64
N THR A 52 19.87 -1.16 0.71
CA THR A 52 20.68 -1.92 -0.24
C THR A 52 21.04 -1.10 -1.48
N ASP A 53 20.11 -0.26 -1.95
CA ASP A 53 20.32 0.62 -3.10
C ASP A 53 19.87 2.05 -2.79
N GLN A 54 20.84 2.97 -2.81
CA GLN A 54 20.65 4.39 -2.57
C GLN A 54 19.85 5.09 -3.68
N HIS A 55 19.73 4.46 -4.85
CA HIS A 55 18.89 4.92 -5.96
C HIS A 55 17.52 4.26 -5.97
N PHE A 56 17.16 3.52 -4.91
CA PHE A 56 15.83 2.97 -4.79
C PHE A 56 14.82 4.07 -4.45
N GLU A 57 13.83 4.26 -5.31
CA GLU A 57 12.86 5.35 -5.23
C GLU A 57 11.43 4.81 -5.07
N HIS A 58 10.57 5.60 -4.42
CA HIS A 58 9.16 5.27 -4.24
C HIS A 58 8.30 6.05 -5.24
N VAL A 59 7.69 5.33 -6.19
CA VAL A 59 6.72 5.89 -7.14
C VAL A 59 5.30 5.73 -6.58
N ILE A 60 4.61 6.85 -6.39
CA ILE A 60 3.22 6.89 -5.91
C ILE A 60 2.32 7.15 -7.13
N ALA A 61 1.73 6.08 -7.67
CA ALA A 61 0.80 6.19 -8.78
C ALA A 61 -0.63 6.46 -8.26
N VAL A 62 -1.19 7.60 -8.64
CA VAL A 62 -2.51 8.04 -8.18
C VAL A 62 -3.55 7.77 -9.27
N ASP A 63 -4.63 7.10 -8.89
CA ASP A 63 -5.78 6.90 -9.75
C ASP A 63 -6.54 8.21 -10.03
N ALA A 64 -7.40 8.22 -11.05
CA ALA A 64 -8.12 9.42 -11.46
C ALA A 64 -9.04 10.01 -10.37
N GLU A 65 -9.40 9.21 -9.36
CA GLU A 65 -10.30 9.54 -8.25
C GLU A 65 -9.52 9.76 -6.94
N PHE A 66 -8.18 9.76 -6.98
CA PHE A 66 -7.30 10.04 -5.85
C PHE A 66 -7.54 9.12 -4.63
N ARG A 67 -8.12 7.93 -4.85
CA ARG A 67 -8.49 6.98 -3.78
C ARG A 67 -7.29 6.39 -3.05
N VAL A 68 -6.09 6.45 -3.62
CA VAL A 68 -4.88 6.04 -2.90
C VAL A 68 -4.72 6.78 -1.56
N PHE A 69 -5.16 8.04 -1.48
CA PHE A 69 -5.04 8.87 -0.29
C PHE A 69 -6.18 8.67 0.72
N SER A 70 -7.24 7.96 0.36
CA SER A 70 -8.32 7.61 1.29
C SER A 70 -8.09 6.23 1.95
N ARG A 71 -6.92 5.62 1.74
CA ARG A 71 -6.55 4.31 2.29
C ARG A 71 -5.44 4.47 3.31
N ALA A 72 -5.74 4.16 4.58
CA ALA A 72 -4.83 4.39 5.70
C ALA A 72 -3.49 3.69 5.49
N TRP A 73 -3.51 2.44 5.00
CA TRP A 73 -2.29 1.69 4.71
C TRP A 73 -1.41 2.39 3.67
N CYS A 74 -1.97 2.80 2.54
CA CYS A 74 -1.19 3.48 1.50
C CYS A 74 -0.54 4.78 2.01
N VAL A 75 -1.27 5.56 2.82
CA VAL A 75 -0.72 6.81 3.40
C VAL A 75 0.36 6.53 4.43
N SER A 76 0.21 5.48 5.25
CA SER A 76 1.25 5.07 6.20
C SER A 76 2.51 4.56 5.49
N GLU A 77 2.39 3.85 4.37
CA GLU A 77 3.51 3.39 3.55
C GLU A 77 4.25 4.56 2.88
N ILE A 78 3.51 5.57 2.41
CA ILE A 78 4.08 6.83 1.92
C ILE A 78 4.86 7.53 3.03
N ALA A 79 4.30 7.64 4.23
CA ALA A 79 4.96 8.27 5.37
C ALA A 79 6.21 7.51 5.83
N ALA A 80 6.16 6.18 5.84
CA ALA A 80 7.31 5.33 6.19
C ALA A 80 8.46 5.49 5.19
N ALA A 81 8.18 5.45 3.88
CA ALA A 81 9.19 5.68 2.85
C ALA A 81 9.82 7.08 2.97
N HIS A 82 9.00 8.11 3.24
CA HIS A 82 9.49 9.47 3.44
C HIS A 82 10.40 9.58 4.67
N SER A 83 10.03 8.97 5.80
CA SER A 83 10.83 9.03 7.03
C SER A 83 12.19 8.33 6.91
N MET A 84 12.31 7.40 5.97
CA MET A 84 13.57 6.75 5.59
C MET A 84 14.43 7.58 4.63
N GLY A 85 13.96 8.76 4.18
CA GLY A 85 14.69 9.61 3.24
C GLY A 85 14.66 9.15 1.79
N MET A 86 13.74 8.24 1.43
CA MET A 86 13.61 7.79 0.05
C MET A 86 13.05 8.90 -0.84
N ALA A 87 13.60 9.04 -2.05
CA ALA A 87 13.02 9.92 -3.05
C ALA A 87 11.62 9.43 -3.45
N GLN A 88 10.66 10.35 -3.43
CA GLN A 88 9.25 10.05 -3.74
C GLN A 88 8.80 10.78 -5.00
N HIS A 89 8.21 10.04 -5.92
CA HIS A 89 7.69 10.56 -7.18
C HIS A 89 6.19 10.32 -7.30
N LEU A 90 5.42 11.40 -7.16
CA LEU A 90 3.99 11.38 -7.38
C LEU A 90 3.68 11.38 -8.88
N LYS A 91 2.93 10.38 -9.34
CA LYS A 91 2.49 10.27 -10.74
C LYS A 91 0.97 10.39 -10.78
N LEU A 92 0.51 11.46 -11.42
CA LEU A 92 -0.89 11.77 -11.59
C LEU A 92 -1.30 11.48 -13.03
N TRP A 93 -2.55 11.05 -13.22
CA TRP A 93 -3.12 10.90 -14.56
C TRP A 93 -3.11 12.22 -15.36
N SER A 94 -3.45 13.33 -14.71
CA SER A 94 -3.37 14.67 -15.31
C SER A 94 -3.31 15.77 -14.24
N ALA A 95 -2.73 16.92 -14.60
CA ALA A 95 -2.73 18.10 -13.74
C ALA A 95 -4.14 18.62 -13.45
N GLY A 96 -5.07 18.50 -14.41
CA GLY A 96 -6.47 18.86 -14.21
C GLY A 96 -7.18 17.99 -13.16
N GLY A 97 -6.73 16.75 -12.97
CA GLY A 97 -7.22 15.88 -11.89
C GLY A 97 -6.88 16.42 -10.51
N LEU A 98 -5.67 16.97 -10.33
CA LEU A 98 -5.25 17.58 -9.06
C LEU A 98 -6.10 18.80 -8.72
N ALA A 99 -6.32 19.69 -9.69
CA ALA A 99 -7.12 20.90 -9.47
C ALA A 99 -8.57 20.58 -9.05
N ARG A 100 -9.15 19.49 -9.57
CA ARG A 100 -10.51 19.07 -9.22
C ARG A 100 -10.64 18.51 -7.81
N HIS A 101 -9.58 17.90 -7.28
CA HIS A 101 -9.56 17.26 -5.96
C HIS A 101 -8.74 18.08 -4.94
N GLU A 102 -8.34 19.30 -5.27
CA GLU A 102 -7.45 20.11 -4.42
C GLU A 102 -8.02 20.30 -3.01
N ASP A 103 -9.31 20.64 -2.91
CA ASP A 103 -9.98 20.85 -1.63
C ASP A 103 -10.01 19.56 -0.78
N GLU A 104 -10.30 18.42 -1.40
CA GLU A 104 -10.27 17.11 -0.72
C GLU A 104 -8.86 16.76 -0.24
N MET A 105 -7.84 17.02 -1.07
CA MET A 105 -6.44 16.76 -0.72
C MET A 105 -5.96 17.64 0.44
N ARG A 106 -6.42 18.89 0.52
CA ARG A 106 -6.13 19.80 1.65
C ARG A 106 -6.81 19.38 2.95
N GLN A 107 -7.89 18.62 2.86
CA GLN A 107 -8.69 18.16 3.99
C GLN A 107 -8.46 16.69 4.35
N LEU A 108 -7.38 16.08 3.85
CA LEU A 108 -7.05 14.69 4.19
C LEU A 108 -6.88 14.53 5.70
N ARG A 109 -7.64 13.60 6.26
CA ARG A 109 -7.63 13.24 7.67
C ARG A 109 -7.46 11.73 7.79
N ILE A 110 -6.41 11.30 8.50
CA ILE A 110 -6.08 9.87 8.66
C ILE A 110 -7.25 9.11 9.28
N GLN A 111 -7.95 9.72 10.24
CA GLN A 111 -9.09 9.13 10.92
C GLN A 111 -10.29 8.83 10.01
N ASP A 112 -10.40 9.47 8.85
CA ASP A 112 -11.49 9.24 7.90
C ASP A 112 -11.13 8.21 6.82
N MET A 113 -9.91 7.67 6.86
CA MET A 113 -9.41 6.74 5.85
C MET A 113 -9.95 5.33 6.04
N SER A 114 -10.12 4.64 4.92
CA SER A 114 -10.52 3.24 4.88
C SER A 114 -9.35 2.30 5.18
N ALA A 115 -9.67 1.16 5.81
CA ALA A 115 -8.76 0.04 5.98
C ALA A 115 -9.37 -1.20 5.31
N SER A 116 -8.52 -2.12 4.85
CA SER A 116 -9.01 -3.36 4.22
C SER A 116 -9.76 -4.27 5.21
N ARG A 117 -9.56 -4.07 6.51
CA ARG A 117 -10.29 -4.72 7.59
C ARG A 117 -10.69 -3.66 8.61
N GLU A 118 -11.93 -3.68 9.07
CA GLU A 118 -12.40 -2.71 10.09
C GLU A 118 -11.63 -2.85 11.40
N GLU A 119 -11.15 -4.05 11.74
CA GLU A 119 -10.26 -4.32 12.88
C GLU A 119 -8.91 -3.60 12.81
N ASP A 120 -8.51 -3.10 11.63
CA ASP A 120 -7.30 -2.29 11.46
C ASP A 120 -7.55 -0.77 11.68
N LYS A 121 -8.81 -0.33 11.82
CA LYS A 121 -9.15 1.05 12.24
C LYS A 121 -9.12 1.11 13.76
N LYS A 122 -8.12 1.79 14.32
CA LYS A 122 -8.00 2.04 15.77
C LYS A 122 -8.59 3.38 16.17
#